data_AF-A0A4R9VET6-F1
#
_entry.id   AF-A0A4R9VET6-F1
#
_cell.length_a   1.000
_cell.length_b   1.000
_cell.length_c   1.000
_cell.angle_alpha   90.00
_cell.angle_beta   90.00
_cell.angle_gamma   90.00
#
_symmetry.space_group_name_H-M   'P 1'
#
loop_
_entity.id
_entity.type
_entity.pdbx_description
1 polymer ?
#
loop_
_entity_poly.entity_id
_entity_poly.type
_entity_poly.pdbx_seq_one_letter_code
_entity_poly.pdbx_strand_id
1 'polypeptide(L)'
;IDKMVSSYVGENKIFEQQLINGELDVTLTPQGTLAEKLRAGGAGIPAFYTKTGVGTLIAEGKEAREFDGETYIMERAITGDFGIVKAQKADTFGNLVFEKTARNFNPLC
;
A
#
# COMPACT_ATOMS: atom_id res chain seq x y z
N ILE A 1 5.97 -15.22 7.86
CA ILE A 1 5.74 -13.91 7.21
C ILE A 1 6.45 -12.95 8.11
N ASP A 2 7.49 -12.29 7.62
CA ASP A 2 8.39 -11.56 8.52
C ASP A 2 8.00 -10.07 8.56
N LYS A 3 7.40 -9.56 7.47
CA LYS A 3 6.92 -8.19 7.35
C LYS A 3 5.61 -8.12 6.58
N MET A 4 4.68 -7.29 7.04
CA MET A 4 3.44 -6.97 6.34
C MET A 4 3.26 -5.46 6.24
N VAL A 5 2.93 -4.97 5.04
CA VAL A 5 2.48 -3.60 4.81
C VAL A 5 0.98 -3.66 4.52
N SER A 6 0.17 -3.05 5.37
CA SER A 6 -1.30 -3.07 5.22
C SER A 6 -1.91 -1.74 5.61
N SER A 7 -3.11 -1.45 5.11
CA SER A 7 -3.89 -0.28 5.51
C SER A 7 -4.86 -0.54 6.65
N TYR A 8 -5.16 -1.80 6.92
CA TYR A 8 -6.07 -2.21 7.98
C TYR A 8 -5.79 -3.66 8.38
N VAL A 9 -5.88 -3.95 9.68
CA VAL A 9 -5.59 -5.27 10.26
C VAL A 9 -6.69 -5.74 11.21
N GLY A 10 -7.84 -5.06 11.22
CA GLY A 10 -8.94 -5.43 12.12
C GLY A 10 -9.51 -6.81 11.84
N GLU A 11 -10.03 -7.41 12.92
CA GLU A 11 -10.74 -8.70 12.98
C GLU A 11 -9.89 -9.98 12.83
N ASN A 12 -8.56 -9.90 12.85
CA ASN A 12 -7.70 -11.09 12.89
C ASN A 12 -6.94 -11.23 14.23
N LYS A 13 -7.53 -11.98 15.17
CA LYS A 13 -6.96 -12.22 16.51
C LYS A 13 -5.56 -12.85 16.48
N ILE A 14 -5.28 -13.70 15.50
CA ILE A 14 -3.97 -14.35 15.34
C ILE A 14 -2.93 -13.29 14.95
N PHE A 15 -3.33 -12.35 14.10
CA PHE A 15 -2.46 -11.28 13.64
C PHE A 15 -2.09 -10.29 14.76
N GLU A 16 -3.07 -9.90 15.57
CA GLU A 16 -2.81 -9.06 16.76
C GLU A 16 -1.85 -9.75 17.73
N GLN A 17 -2.03 -11.05 17.97
CA GLN A 17 -1.13 -11.83 18.81
C GLN A 17 0.29 -11.89 18.25
N GLN A 18 0.45 -12.13 16.94
CA GLN A 18 1.76 -12.18 16.30
C GLN A 18 2.48 -10.82 16.32
N LEU A 19 1.73 -9.71 16.18
CA LEU A 19 2.27 -8.37 16.33
C LEU A 19 2.74 -8.10 17.77
N ILE A 20 1.91 -8.43 18.76
CA ILE A 20 2.22 -8.23 20.19
C ILE A 20 3.42 -9.10 20.61
N ASN A 21 3.50 -10.32 20.09
CA ASN A 21 4.61 -11.25 20.36
C ASN A 21 5.90 -10.88 19.61
N GLY A 22 5.87 -9.88 18.73
CA GLY A 22 7.02 -9.47 17.92
C GLY A 22 7.40 -10.47 16.82
N GLU A 23 6.50 -11.41 16.49
CA GLU A 23 6.69 -12.43 15.45
C GLU A 23 6.45 -11.87 14.04
N LEU A 24 5.83 -10.70 13.93
CA LEU A 24 5.47 -10.08 12.66
C LEU A 24 5.68 -8.55 12.71
N ASP A 25 6.51 -8.02 11.80
CA ASP A 25 6.66 -6.58 11.60
C ASP A 25 5.49 -6.03 10.77
N VAL A 26 4.70 -5.12 11.32
CA VAL A 26 3.53 -4.55 10.66
C VAL A 26 3.71 -3.06 10.44
N THR A 27 3.77 -2.66 9.18
CA THR A 27 3.79 -1.26 8.78
C THR A 27 2.40 -0.83 8.33
N LEU A 28 1.71 -0.06 9.16
CA LEU A 28 0.41 0.52 8.81
C LEU A 28 0.59 1.72 7.87
N THR A 29 0.01 1.63 6.68
CA THR A 29 0.06 2.69 5.66
C THR A 29 -1.37 3.07 5.25
N PRO A 30 -1.75 4.36 5.21
CA PRO A 30 -3.07 4.78 4.74
C PRO A 30 -3.44 4.13 3.39
N GLN A 31 -4.69 3.70 3.24
CA GLN A 31 -5.12 2.90 2.08
C GLN A 31 -4.85 3.58 0.73
N GLY A 32 -5.14 4.88 0.62
CA GLY A 32 -4.85 5.64 -0.60
C GLY A 32 -3.35 5.73 -0.89
N THR A 33 -2.54 5.93 0.15
CA THR A 33 -1.08 5.93 0.02
C THR A 33 -0.55 4.56 -0.40
N LEU A 34 -1.08 3.47 0.16
CA LEU A 34 -0.68 2.11 -0.21
C LEU A 34 -1.00 1.81 -1.69
N ALA A 35 -2.19 2.20 -2.15
CA ALA A 35 -2.57 2.05 -3.56
C ALA A 35 -1.63 2.85 -4.49
N GLU A 36 -1.31 4.09 -4.12
CA GLU A 36 -0.40 4.92 -4.91
C GLU A 36 1.05 4.41 -4.89
N LYS A 37 1.51 3.81 -3.79
CA LYS A 37 2.81 3.13 -3.73
C LYS A 37 2.93 1.99 -4.72
N LEU A 38 1.89 1.17 -4.86
CA LEU A 38 1.86 0.07 -5.83
C LEU A 38 1.84 0.61 -7.26
N ARG A 39 0.95 1.58 -7.54
CA ARG A 39 0.85 2.23 -8.84
C ARG A 39 2.18 2.88 -9.26
N ALA A 40 2.83 3.60 -8.35
CA ALA A 40 4.13 4.23 -8.57
C ALA A 40 5.21 3.19 -8.89
N GLY A 41 5.20 2.05 -8.18
CA GLY A 41 6.11 0.93 -8.44
C GLY A 41 5.96 0.38 -9.86
N GLY A 42 4.73 0.08 -10.28
CA GLY A 42 4.45 -0.40 -11.64
C GLY A 42 4.74 0.62 -12.74
N ALA A 43 4.67 1.91 -12.42
CA ALA A 43 4.98 3.01 -13.34
C ALA A 43 6.46 3.42 -13.38
N GLY A 44 7.34 2.79 -12.59
CA GLY A 44 8.76 3.17 -12.52
C GLY A 44 9.01 4.50 -11.80
N ILE A 45 8.09 4.96 -10.96
CA ILE A 45 8.21 6.19 -10.16
C ILE A 45 8.79 5.80 -8.79
N PRO A 46 10.00 6.22 -8.42
CA PRO A 46 10.67 5.75 -7.20
C PRO A 46 10.05 6.29 -5.91
N ALA A 47 9.46 7.49 -5.95
CA ALA A 47 8.82 8.15 -4.82
C ALA A 47 7.83 9.22 -5.30
N PHE A 48 6.86 9.54 -4.45
CA PHE A 48 5.88 10.61 -4.66
C PHE A 48 5.61 11.35 -3.34
N TYR A 49 5.03 12.55 -3.41
CA TYR A 49 4.64 13.32 -2.23
C TYR A 49 3.12 13.27 -2.04
N THR A 50 2.68 13.14 -0.79
CA THR A 50 1.26 13.17 -0.42
C THR A 50 1.03 13.94 0.87
N LYS A 51 -0.12 14.61 0.98
CA LYS A 51 -0.57 15.27 2.22
C LYS A 51 -1.10 14.26 3.24
N THR A 52 -1.42 13.04 2.81
CA THR A 52 -1.99 12.00 3.66
C THR A 52 -0.99 11.55 4.73
N GLY A 53 -1.33 11.77 6.00
CA GLY A 53 -0.49 11.37 7.14
C GLY A 53 0.41 12.48 7.69
N VAL A 54 0.45 13.66 7.07
CA VAL A 54 1.13 14.85 7.61
C VAL A 54 0.58 15.15 9.01
N GLY A 55 1.49 15.35 9.98
CA GLY A 55 1.13 15.62 11.39
C GLY A 55 0.67 14.39 12.19
N THR A 56 0.80 13.18 11.65
CA THR A 56 0.52 11.92 12.36
C THR A 56 1.80 11.11 12.55
N LEU A 57 1.75 10.04 13.35
CA LEU A 57 2.87 9.09 13.52
C LEU A 57 3.39 8.51 12.18
N ILE A 58 2.56 8.48 11.13
CA ILE A 58 2.95 8.00 9.81
C ILE A 58 4.00 8.92 9.16
N ALA A 59 4.05 10.20 9.52
CA ALA A 59 5.01 11.17 8.98
C ALA A 59 6.39 11.10 9.66
N GLU A 60 6.50 10.45 10.82
CA GLU A 60 7.76 10.40 11.57
C GLU A 60 8.85 9.69 10.76
N GLY A 61 10.02 10.34 10.66
CA GLY A 61 11.18 9.82 9.93
C GLY A 61 11.08 9.91 8.38
N LYS A 62 10.00 10.48 7.83
CA LYS A 62 9.85 10.70 6.38
C LYS A 62 10.33 12.09 5.97
N GLU A 63 10.82 12.20 4.74
CA GLU A 63 11.13 13.50 4.15
C GLU A 63 9.84 14.30 3.98
N ALA A 64 9.85 15.55 4.45
CA ALA A 64 8.76 16.49 4.24
C ALA A 64 9.22 17.61 3.31
N ARG A 65 8.34 18.07 2.42
CA ARG A 65 8.58 19.19 1.53
C ARG A 65 7.35 20.06 1.43
N GLU A 66 7.56 21.38 1.39
CA GLU A 66 6.50 22.34 1.18
C GLU A 66 6.25 22.55 -0.32
N PHE A 67 4.98 22.53 -0.71
CA PHE A 67 4.50 22.90 -2.03
C PHE A 67 3.32 23.85 -1.85
N ASP A 68 3.40 25.04 -2.44
CA ASP A 68 2.32 26.04 -2.43
C ASP A 68 1.80 26.39 -1.02
N GLY A 69 2.70 26.48 -0.02
CA GLY A 69 2.35 26.81 1.36
C GLY A 69 1.82 25.63 2.18
N GLU A 70 1.82 24.42 1.62
CA GLU A 70 1.29 23.21 2.25
C GLU A 70 2.40 22.15 2.36
N THR A 71 2.48 21.47 3.50
CA THR A 71 3.47 20.41 3.75
C THR A 71 2.98 19.07 3.22
N TYR A 72 3.87 18.35 2.52
CA TYR A 72 3.64 17.00 2.02
C TYR A 72 4.76 16.07 2.50
N ILE A 73 4.46 14.79 2.71
CA ILE A 73 5.45 13.76 3.04
C ILE A 73 5.79 12.91 1.81
N MET A 74 7.06 12.55 1.68
CA MET A 74 7.55 11.66 0.64
C MET A 74 7.26 10.21 1.01
N GLU A 75 6.68 9.48 0.07
CA GLU A 75 6.43 8.05 0.15
C GLU A 75 7.17 7.33 -0.96
N ARG A 76 7.89 6.26 -0.60
CA ARG A 76 8.57 5.40 -1.57
C ARG A 76 7.60 4.42 -2.19
N ALA A 77 7.76 4.19 -3.49
CA ALA A 77 7.02 3.16 -4.20
C ALA A 77 7.33 1.77 -3.64
N ILE A 78 6.37 0.86 -3.78
CA ILE A 78 6.51 -0.56 -3.41
C ILE A 78 6.52 -1.37 -4.70
N THR A 79 7.47 -2.28 -4.79
CA THR A 79 7.53 -3.32 -5.82
C THR A 79 7.64 -4.67 -5.11
N GLY A 80 7.22 -5.74 -5.80
CA GLY A 80 7.32 -7.10 -5.29
C GLY A 80 7.70 -8.04 -6.42
N ASP A 81 8.23 -9.21 -6.06
CA ASP A 81 8.63 -10.22 -7.05
C ASP A 81 7.42 -10.89 -7.71
N PHE A 82 6.27 -10.93 -7.02
CA PHE A 82 5.03 -11.54 -7.48
C PHE A 82 3.81 -10.69 -7.12
N GLY A 83 2.85 -10.62 -8.04
CA GLY A 83 1.51 -10.07 -7.83
C GLY A 83 0.46 -11.16 -7.89
N ILE A 84 -0.30 -11.35 -6.81
CA ILE A 84 -1.42 -12.31 -6.77
C ILE A 84 -2.72 -11.53 -6.95
N VAL A 85 -3.42 -11.76 -8.06
CA VAL A 85 -4.64 -11.03 -8.42
C VAL A 85 -5.81 -11.98 -8.66
N LYS A 86 -7.02 -11.52 -8.38
CA LYS A 86 -8.28 -12.22 -8.66
C LYS A 86 -9.11 -11.41 -9.66
N ALA A 87 -9.45 -12.03 -10.78
CA ALA A 87 -10.35 -11.47 -11.79
C ALA A 87 -11.68 -12.26 -11.86
N GLN A 88 -12.74 -11.61 -12.34
CA GLN A 88 -14.01 -12.27 -12.64
C GLN A 88 -13.91 -13.10 -13.94
N LYS A 89 -13.17 -12.58 -14.92
CA LYS A 89 -12.92 -13.25 -16.20
C LYS A 89 -11.49 -12.96 -16.65
N ALA A 90 -10.86 -13.95 -17.26
CA ALA A 90 -9.57 -13.83 -17.93
C ALA A 90 -9.65 -14.50 -19.31
N ASP A 91 -8.95 -13.95 -20.29
CA ASP A 91 -8.68 -14.68 -21.54
C ASP A 91 -7.31 -15.37 -21.50
N THR A 92 -6.98 -16.12 -22.56
CA THR A 92 -5.71 -16.86 -22.65
C THR A 92 -4.48 -15.96 -22.84
N PHE A 93 -4.67 -14.69 -23.17
CA PHE A 93 -3.59 -13.71 -23.31
C PHE A 93 -3.33 -12.94 -22.00
N GLY A 94 -4.19 -13.11 -20.99
CA GLY A 94 -4.05 -12.47 -19.69
C GLY A 94 -4.84 -11.16 -19.55
N ASN A 95 -5.77 -10.85 -20.46
CA ASN A 95 -6.66 -9.71 -20.26
C ASN A 95 -7.67 -10.03 -19.16
N LEU A 96 -7.80 -9.13 -18.18
CA LEU A 96 -8.60 -9.35 -16.97
C LEU A 96 -9.83 -8.42 -16.92
N VAL A 97 -10.97 -8.97 -16.52
CA VAL A 97 -12.19 -8.22 -16.19
C VAL A 97 -12.49 -8.41 -14.72
N PHE A 98 -12.71 -7.31 -14.00
CA PHE A 98 -13.02 -7.29 -12.57
C PHE A 98 -14.44 -6.82 -12.29
N GLU A 99 -15.07 -7.41 -11.29
CA GLU A 99 -16.46 -7.11 -10.89
C GLU A 99 -16.52 -6.15 -9.71
N LYS A 100 -17.14 -4.98 -9.91
CA LYS A 100 -17.53 -4.03 -8.85
C LYS A 100 -16.40 -3.79 -7.82
N THR A 101 -16.69 -3.93 -6.53
CA THR A 101 -15.76 -3.70 -5.41
C THR A 101 -14.68 -4.76 -5.28
N ALA A 102 -14.82 -5.92 -5.94
CA ALA A 102 -13.76 -6.92 -6.01
C ALA A 102 -12.59 -6.46 -6.92
N ARG A 103 -12.73 -5.34 -7.65
CA ARG A 103 -11.63 -4.74 -8.41
C ARG A 103 -10.50 -4.22 -7.51
N ASN A 104 -10.81 -3.62 -6.36
CA ASN A 104 -9.88 -3.06 -5.36
C ASN A 104 -8.39 -2.88 -5.79
N PHE A 105 -7.46 -3.60 -5.18
CA PHE A 105 -6.01 -3.52 -5.43
C PHE A 105 -5.56 -4.36 -6.63
N ASN A 106 -6.41 -5.27 -7.14
CA ASN A 106 -6.02 -6.20 -8.21
C ASN A 106 -5.42 -5.55 -9.48
N PRO A 107 -5.93 -4.43 -10.02
CA PRO A 107 -5.35 -3.83 -11.23
C PRO A 107 -4.11 -2.96 -10.96
N LEU A 108 -3.70 -2.80 -9.69
CA LEU A 108 -2.52 -2.02 -9.31
C LEU A 108 -1.27 -2.89 -9.16
N CYS A 109 -1.43 -4.21 -9.19
CA CYS A 109 -0.36 -5.20 -9.11
C CYS A 109 0.13 -5.61 -10.50
#